data_AF-A0A7K1RNQ0-F1
#
_entry.id   AF-A0A7K1RNQ0-F1
#
_cell.length_a   1.000
_cell.length_b   1.000
_cell.length_c   1.000
_cell.angle_alpha   90.00
_cell.angle_beta   90.00
_cell.angle_gamma   90.00
#
_symmetry.space_group_name_H-M   'P 1'
#
loop_
_entity.id
_entity.type
_entity.pdbx_description
1 polymer ?
#
loop_
_entity_poly.entity_id
_entity_poly.type
_entity_poly.pdbx_seq_one_letter_code
_entity_poly.pdbx_strand_id
1 'polypeptide(L)'
;MDSLAPTPPPVSTWSPRLPAWTLSRTHDIAESDAAFAAGIALKSLDDQLRTNPLWLGCWRDRLALRSATIAAKMLGRREEENAIRDAVLLIVSGDDPGPAGKLFLATRMLSRRSGFITTALVQELAYLFALRWDDGLASIPDQVDTAIQSGRAVPFAVADLIAAISAVRPDAEVLALGVADVVLAQKLKWSKPVPLLLAQRYGPAFRTIGGRGRVRPGGCGCKGRGPRALAVRRV
;
A
#
# COMPACT_ATOMS: atom_id res chain seq x y z
N MET A 1 46.99 -20.16 -14.27
CA MET A 1 46.53 -20.39 -12.89
C MET A 1 45.61 -19.24 -12.55
N ASP A 2 44.32 -19.40 -12.86
CA ASP A 2 43.32 -18.36 -12.66
C ASP A 2 42.74 -18.49 -11.26
N SER A 3 43.13 -17.58 -10.38
CA SER A 3 42.65 -17.52 -9.00
C SER A 3 41.18 -17.09 -8.98
N LEU A 4 40.30 -17.99 -8.54
CA LEU A 4 38.89 -17.70 -8.28
C LEU A 4 38.77 -16.66 -7.16
N ALA A 5 38.09 -15.54 -7.45
CA ALA A 5 37.79 -14.52 -6.46
C ALA A 5 36.91 -15.11 -5.33
N PRO A 6 37.17 -14.78 -4.05
CA PRO A 6 36.41 -15.32 -2.95
C PRO A 6 34.96 -14.82 -2.97
N THR A 7 34.02 -15.76 -2.81
CA THR A 7 32.58 -15.50 -2.71
C THR A 7 32.31 -14.47 -1.60
N PRO A 8 31.61 -13.36 -1.87
CA PRO A 8 31.28 -12.40 -0.84
C PRO A 8 30.41 -13.07 0.23
N PRO A 9 30.62 -12.77 1.53
CA PRO A 9 29.81 -13.35 2.59
C PRO A 9 28.34 -13.00 2.37
N PRO A 10 27.39 -13.90 2.72
CA PRO A 10 25.97 -13.61 2.60
C PRO A 10 25.67 -12.33 3.38
N VAL A 11 25.16 -11.32 2.68
CA VAL A 11 24.65 -10.11 3.31
C VAL A 11 23.60 -10.54 4.34
N SER A 12 23.92 -10.36 5.62
CA SER A 12 22.97 -10.53 6.71
C SER A 12 21.79 -9.63 6.39
N THR A 13 20.69 -10.24 5.99
CA THR A 13 19.43 -9.54 5.81
C THR A 13 19.02 -9.11 7.21
N TRP A 14 19.33 -7.85 7.53
CA TRP A 14 18.86 -7.16 8.72
C TRP A 14 17.33 -7.19 8.71
N SER A 15 16.77 -8.27 9.24
CA SER A 15 15.47 -8.21 9.85
C SER A 15 15.73 -7.56 11.20
N PRO A 16 15.19 -6.37 11.50
CA PRO A 16 15.13 -5.93 12.88
C PRO A 16 14.16 -6.88 13.58
N ARG A 17 14.65 -8.06 13.98
CA ARG A 17 13.97 -8.91 14.95
C ARG A 17 14.09 -8.14 16.24
N LEU A 18 13.09 -7.30 16.48
CA LEU A 18 12.87 -6.65 17.75
C LEU A 18 13.05 -7.72 18.85
N PRO A 19 13.98 -7.51 19.81
CA PRO A 19 14.32 -8.54 20.79
C PRO A 19 13.07 -8.95 21.56
N ALA A 20 12.97 -10.21 21.99
CA ALA A 20 11.70 -10.78 22.46
C ALA A 20 11.02 -10.01 23.62
N TRP A 21 11.75 -9.18 24.36
CA TRP A 21 11.22 -8.30 25.41
C TRP A 21 10.45 -7.07 24.87
N THR A 22 10.70 -6.65 23.62
CA THR A 22 9.97 -5.56 22.93
C THR A 22 8.66 -6.02 22.29
N LEU A 23 8.50 -7.33 22.08
CA LEU A 23 7.27 -7.91 21.57
C LEU A 23 6.36 -8.18 22.77
N SER A 24 5.25 -7.43 22.88
CA SER A 24 4.28 -7.65 23.95
C SER A 24 3.86 -9.13 24.01
N ARG A 25 4.14 -9.73 25.16
CA ARG A 25 3.85 -11.10 25.62
C ARG A 25 2.42 -11.61 25.40
N THR A 26 1.40 -10.82 25.06
CA THR A 26 0.09 -11.12 25.67
C THR A 26 -1.12 -10.84 24.80
N HIS A 27 -2.17 -11.63 25.09
CA HIS A 27 -3.33 -11.97 24.28
C HIS A 27 -4.31 -10.82 23.98
N ASP A 28 -4.07 -9.61 24.49
CA ASP A 28 -4.88 -8.42 24.23
C ASP A 28 -3.97 -7.21 24.05
N ILE A 29 -3.60 -6.90 22.80
CA ILE A 29 -2.91 -5.64 22.49
C ILE A 29 -3.93 -4.53 22.68
N ALA A 30 -3.70 -3.65 23.65
CA ALA A 30 -4.54 -2.49 23.84
C ALA A 30 -4.48 -1.57 22.62
N GLU A 31 -5.57 -0.85 22.38
CA GLU A 31 -5.68 0.07 21.25
C GLU A 31 -4.55 1.12 21.24
N SER A 32 -4.20 1.64 22.41
CA SER A 32 -3.07 2.54 22.63
C SER A 32 -1.73 1.92 22.22
N ASP A 33 -1.53 0.64 22.53
CA ASP A 33 -0.28 -0.07 22.27
C ASP A 33 -0.11 -0.33 20.77
N ALA A 34 -1.21 -0.67 20.08
CA ALA A 34 -1.23 -0.81 18.63
C ALA A 34 -0.95 0.54 17.93
N ALA A 35 -1.55 1.63 18.42
CA ALA A 35 -1.30 2.97 17.90
C ALA A 35 0.16 3.39 18.10
N PHE A 36 0.71 3.14 19.29
CA PHE A 36 2.11 3.43 19.61
C PHE A 36 3.06 2.62 18.74
N ALA A 37 2.85 1.30 18.62
CA ALA A 37 3.68 0.43 17.78
C ALA A 37 3.62 0.83 16.30
N ALA A 38 2.44 1.18 15.77
CA ALA A 38 2.29 1.68 14.42
C ALA A 38 3.03 3.03 14.22
N GLY A 39 2.98 3.91 15.22
CA GLY A 39 3.72 5.17 15.22
C GLY A 39 5.24 4.97 15.17
N ILE A 40 5.78 4.05 15.99
CA ILE A 40 7.21 3.70 15.98
C ILE A 40 7.60 3.08 14.64
N ALA A 41 6.82 2.13 14.11
CA ALA A 41 7.09 1.52 12.82
C ALA A 41 7.10 2.55 11.69
N LEU A 42 6.15 3.49 11.70
CA LEU A 42 6.08 4.57 10.71
C LEU A 42 7.26 5.53 10.85
N LYS A 43 7.70 5.85 12.07
CA LYS A 43 8.88 6.68 12.31
C LYS A 43 10.16 6.01 11.82
N SER A 44 10.36 4.74 12.15
CA SER A 44 11.53 3.97 11.67
C SER A 44 11.56 3.89 10.15
N LEU A 45 10.39 3.72 9.52
CA LEU A 45 10.29 3.76 8.06
C LEU A 45 10.61 5.15 7.51
N ASP A 46 10.05 6.21 8.09
CA ASP A 46 10.32 7.61 7.70
C ASP A 46 11.82 7.92 7.72
N ASP A 47 12.53 7.52 8.78
CA ASP A 47 13.97 7.70 8.89
C ASP A 47 14.72 6.98 7.77
N GLN A 48 14.36 5.72 7.50
CA GLN A 48 14.98 4.94 6.43
C GLN A 48 14.69 5.54 5.04
N LEU A 49 13.51 6.11 4.81
CA LEU A 49 13.17 6.78 3.56
C LEU A 49 13.96 8.08 3.39
N ARG A 50 14.18 8.83 4.47
CA ARG A 50 14.95 10.08 4.47
C ARG A 50 16.43 9.88 4.22
N THR A 51 17.00 8.74 4.58
CA THR A 51 18.39 8.39 4.21
C THR A 51 18.58 8.22 2.70
N ASN A 52 17.49 8.10 1.92
CA ASN A 52 17.47 7.99 0.47
C ASN A 52 18.51 6.99 -0.10
N PRO A 53 18.46 5.71 0.32
CA PRO A 53 19.42 4.73 -0.15
C PRO A 53 19.22 4.37 -1.63
N LEU A 54 20.30 4.00 -2.32
CA LEU A 54 20.29 3.71 -3.76
C LEU A 54 19.30 2.60 -4.15
N TRP A 55 19.06 1.62 -3.27
CA TRP A 55 18.14 0.51 -3.51
C TRP A 55 16.66 0.89 -3.36
N LEU A 56 16.34 2.10 -2.88
CA LEU A 56 14.98 2.49 -2.52
C LEU A 56 14.01 2.47 -3.72
N GLY A 57 14.49 2.78 -4.92
CA GLY A 57 13.71 2.68 -6.16
C GLY A 57 13.28 1.23 -6.45
N CYS A 58 14.23 0.29 -6.38
CA CYS A 58 13.97 -1.14 -6.58
C CYS A 58 12.99 -1.69 -5.54
N TRP A 59 13.08 -1.21 -4.30
CA TRP A 59 12.15 -1.61 -3.25
C TRP A 59 10.72 -1.14 -3.54
N ARG A 60 10.54 0.11 -3.99
CA ARG A 60 9.23 0.63 -4.42
C ARG A 60 8.66 -0.15 -5.60
N ASP A 61 9.46 -0.45 -6.62
CA ASP A 61 8.99 -1.25 -7.76
C ASP A 61 8.59 -2.67 -7.34
N ARG A 62 9.33 -3.29 -6.40
CA ARG A 62 8.96 -4.61 -5.86
C ARG A 62 7.66 -4.57 -5.08
N LEU A 63 7.45 -3.52 -4.28
CA LEU A 63 6.17 -3.35 -3.58
C LEU A 63 5.03 -3.02 -4.55
N ALA A 64 5.29 -2.28 -5.64
CA ALA A 64 4.33 -2.03 -6.70
C ALA A 64 3.93 -3.33 -7.43
N LEU A 65 4.87 -4.25 -7.63
CA LEU A 65 4.58 -5.56 -8.21
C LEU A 65 3.70 -6.41 -7.27
N ARG A 66 4.01 -6.43 -5.97
CA ARG A 66 3.17 -7.09 -4.97
C ARG A 66 1.80 -6.45 -4.83
N SER A 67 1.70 -5.13 -4.93
CA SER A 67 0.41 -4.46 -4.87
C SER A 67 -0.42 -4.72 -6.13
N ALA A 68 0.22 -4.92 -7.30
CA ALA A 68 -0.46 -5.31 -8.54
C ALA A 68 -1.06 -6.73 -8.46
N THR A 69 -0.36 -7.70 -7.85
CA THR A 69 -0.93 -9.04 -7.64
C THR A 69 -2.13 -9.01 -6.71
N ILE A 70 -2.07 -8.16 -5.68
CA ILE A 70 -3.21 -7.96 -4.78
C ILE A 70 -4.36 -7.24 -5.49
N ALA A 71 -4.08 -6.22 -6.31
CA ALA A 71 -5.08 -5.56 -7.14
C ALA A 71 -5.76 -6.54 -8.11
N ALA A 72 -4.99 -7.43 -8.75
CA ALA A 72 -5.53 -8.49 -9.61
C ALA A 72 -6.52 -9.38 -8.85
N LYS A 73 -6.15 -9.82 -7.63
CA LYS A 73 -7.01 -10.62 -6.76
C LYS A 73 -8.29 -9.89 -6.33
N MET A 74 -8.22 -8.58 -6.10
CA MET A 74 -9.40 -7.76 -5.77
C MET A 74 -10.35 -7.60 -6.96
N LEU A 75 -9.80 -7.50 -8.18
CA LEU A 75 -10.55 -7.43 -9.42
C LEU A 75 -11.00 -8.80 -9.95
N GLY A 76 -10.88 -9.87 -9.16
CA GLY A 76 -11.32 -11.22 -9.50
C GLY A 76 -10.42 -11.96 -10.50
N ARG A 77 -9.23 -11.44 -10.79
CA ARG A 77 -8.25 -12.06 -11.69
C ARG A 77 -7.32 -12.98 -10.91
N ARG A 78 -6.87 -14.07 -11.57
CA ARG A 78 -5.94 -15.06 -10.99
C ARG A 78 -4.50 -14.86 -11.47
N GLU A 79 -4.12 -13.60 -11.71
CA GLU A 79 -2.75 -13.26 -12.12
C GLU A 79 -1.79 -13.41 -10.94
N GLU A 80 -0.72 -14.18 -11.15
CA GLU A 80 0.35 -14.35 -10.17
C GLU A 80 1.51 -13.38 -10.44
N GLU A 81 2.39 -13.21 -9.45
CA GLU A 81 3.49 -12.23 -9.51
C GLU A 81 4.39 -12.41 -10.74
N ASN A 82 4.69 -13.67 -11.08
CA ASN A 82 5.53 -14.02 -12.22
C ASN A 82 4.85 -13.64 -13.54
N ALA A 83 3.56 -13.91 -13.68
CA ALA A 83 2.80 -13.59 -14.89
C ALA A 83 2.73 -12.08 -15.13
N ILE A 84 2.50 -11.29 -14.07
CA ILE A 84 2.50 -9.82 -14.16
C ILE A 84 3.89 -9.30 -14.53
N ARG A 85 4.94 -9.90 -13.95
CA ARG A 85 6.32 -9.54 -14.26
C ARG A 85 6.68 -9.85 -15.71
N ASP A 86 6.34 -11.05 -16.18
CA ASP A 86 6.64 -11.52 -17.53
C ASP A 86 5.89 -10.70 -18.56
N ALA A 87 4.62 -10.37 -18.26
CA ALA A 87 3.85 -9.42 -19.07
C ALA A 87 4.67 -8.14 -19.26
N VAL A 88 5.13 -7.48 -18.22
CA VAL A 88 5.81 -6.17 -18.36
C VAL A 88 7.24 -6.28 -18.94
N LEU A 89 7.97 -7.36 -18.65
CA LEU A 89 9.39 -7.48 -19.02
C LEU A 89 9.63 -8.09 -20.41
N LEU A 90 8.70 -8.89 -20.93
CA LEU A 90 8.86 -9.56 -22.23
C LEU A 90 8.24 -8.78 -23.39
N ILE A 91 7.68 -7.61 -23.12
CA ILE A 91 7.06 -6.75 -24.11
C ILE A 91 8.08 -5.92 -24.87
N VAL A 92 7.82 -5.77 -26.17
CA VAL A 92 8.51 -4.78 -27.01
C VAL A 92 8.08 -3.38 -26.60
N SER A 93 9.06 -2.50 -26.39
CA SER A 93 8.81 -1.10 -26.03
C SER A 93 7.74 -0.44 -26.91
N GLY A 94 6.62 -0.05 -26.31
CA GLY A 94 5.51 0.63 -26.98
C GLY A 94 4.26 -0.23 -27.20
N ASP A 95 4.35 -1.56 -27.03
CA ASP A 95 3.18 -2.44 -27.14
C ASP A 95 2.33 -2.45 -25.86
N ASP A 96 1.06 -2.84 -26.01
CA ASP A 96 0.11 -2.93 -24.89
C ASP A 96 0.48 -4.11 -23.97
N PRO A 97 0.75 -3.87 -22.66
CA PRO A 97 1.09 -4.93 -21.73
C PRO A 97 -0.04 -5.82 -21.26
N GLY A 98 -1.20 -5.66 -21.90
CA GLY A 98 -2.37 -6.46 -21.62
C GLY A 98 -2.93 -6.19 -20.23
N PRO A 99 -3.97 -6.95 -19.85
CA PRO A 99 -4.69 -6.71 -18.60
C PRO A 99 -3.82 -6.88 -17.36
N ALA A 100 -2.87 -7.83 -17.35
CA ALA A 100 -1.99 -8.08 -16.21
C ALA A 100 -0.95 -6.97 -16.04
N GLY A 101 -0.29 -6.56 -17.14
CA GLY A 101 0.74 -5.53 -17.06
C GLY A 101 0.16 -4.12 -16.85
N LYS A 102 -1.07 -3.83 -17.30
CA LYS A 102 -1.79 -2.58 -16.95
C LYS A 102 -1.95 -2.40 -15.44
N LEU A 103 -2.18 -3.48 -14.68
CA LEU A 103 -2.25 -3.42 -13.22
C LEU A 103 -0.92 -3.00 -12.60
N PHE A 104 0.20 -3.53 -13.10
CA PHE A 104 1.52 -3.10 -12.65
C PHE A 104 1.83 -1.67 -13.05
N LEU A 105 1.45 -1.23 -14.26
CA LEU A 105 1.60 0.17 -14.65
C LEU A 105 0.85 1.10 -13.70
N ALA A 106 -0.40 0.77 -13.34
CA ALA A 106 -1.20 1.57 -12.41
C ALA A 106 -0.53 1.69 -11.03
N THR A 107 -0.12 0.57 -10.43
CA THR A 107 0.51 0.58 -9.11
C THR A 107 1.90 1.23 -9.13
N ARG A 108 2.65 1.07 -10.22
CA ARG A 108 3.96 1.70 -10.41
C ARG A 108 3.84 3.21 -10.62
N MET A 109 2.85 3.67 -11.37
CA MET A 109 2.54 5.09 -11.52
C MET A 109 2.24 5.72 -10.16
N LEU A 110 1.38 5.08 -9.36
CA LEU A 110 1.09 5.51 -8.00
C LEU A 110 2.34 5.55 -7.12
N SER A 111 3.30 4.64 -7.31
CA SER A 111 4.51 4.52 -6.47
C SER A 111 5.65 5.46 -6.87
N ARG A 112 5.69 5.91 -8.13
CA ARG A 112 6.80 6.73 -8.67
C ARG A 112 6.47 8.21 -8.74
N ARG A 113 5.18 8.56 -8.70
CA ARG A 113 4.73 9.93 -8.87
C ARG A 113 4.90 10.76 -7.61
N SER A 114 5.38 11.97 -7.78
CA SER A 114 5.40 13.03 -6.78
C SER A 114 4.49 14.16 -7.26
N GLY A 115 3.41 14.45 -6.54
CA GLY A 115 2.51 15.56 -6.90
C GLY A 115 1.05 15.30 -6.57
N PHE A 116 0.21 16.28 -6.94
CA PHE A 116 -1.23 16.25 -6.72
C PHE A 116 -1.93 15.18 -7.57
N ILE A 117 -3.01 14.64 -7.03
CA ILE A 117 -3.90 13.72 -7.74
C ILE A 117 -4.87 14.57 -8.55
N THR A 118 -4.72 14.59 -9.87
CA THR A 118 -5.62 15.32 -10.78
C THR A 118 -6.72 14.39 -11.31
N THR A 119 -7.83 14.95 -11.76
CA THR A 119 -8.92 14.17 -12.38
C THR A 119 -8.43 13.33 -13.56
N ALA A 120 -7.54 13.87 -14.40
CA ALA A 120 -6.94 13.15 -15.52
C ALA A 120 -6.14 11.93 -15.07
N LEU A 121 -5.41 12.02 -13.95
CA LEU A 121 -4.71 10.88 -13.38
C LEU A 121 -5.69 9.81 -12.87
N VAL A 122 -6.77 10.22 -12.22
CA VAL A 122 -7.79 9.27 -11.75
C VAL A 122 -8.46 8.58 -12.93
N GLN A 123 -8.70 9.27 -14.06
CA GLN A 123 -9.19 8.67 -15.31
C GLN A 123 -8.22 7.62 -15.85
N GLU A 124 -6.94 7.94 -15.90
CA GLU A 124 -5.90 7.02 -16.37
C GLU A 124 -5.81 5.77 -15.47
N LEU A 125 -5.84 5.96 -14.14
CA LEU A 125 -5.85 4.85 -13.18
C LEU A 125 -7.13 4.01 -13.30
N ALA A 126 -8.29 4.64 -13.48
CA ALA A 126 -9.55 3.93 -13.70
C ALA A 126 -9.49 3.06 -14.95
N TYR A 127 -8.94 3.58 -16.05
CA TYR A 127 -8.71 2.82 -17.28
C TYR A 127 -7.79 1.62 -17.04
N LEU A 128 -6.65 1.81 -16.36
CA LEU A 128 -5.69 0.74 -16.10
C LEU A 128 -6.23 -0.34 -15.16
N PHE A 129 -7.04 0.04 -14.16
CA PHE A 129 -7.74 -0.90 -13.28
C PHE A 129 -9.02 -1.48 -13.89
N ALA A 130 -9.39 -1.09 -15.11
CA ALA A 130 -10.64 -1.45 -15.76
C ALA A 130 -11.89 -1.10 -14.93
N LEU A 131 -11.84 0.02 -14.21
CA LEU A 131 -12.96 0.60 -13.47
C LEU A 131 -13.79 1.48 -14.41
N ARG A 132 -15.13 1.35 -14.36
CA ARG A 132 -16.03 2.24 -15.10
C ARG A 132 -15.86 3.68 -14.62
N TRP A 133 -15.79 4.68 -15.49
CA TRP A 133 -15.75 6.07 -15.04
C TRP A 133 -17.11 6.53 -14.50
N ASP A 134 -17.12 7.32 -13.42
CA ASP A 134 -18.33 7.96 -12.85
C ASP A 134 -17.98 9.22 -12.04
N ASP A 135 -19.01 9.95 -11.61
CA ASP A 135 -18.87 11.16 -10.78
C ASP A 135 -18.24 10.86 -9.40
N GLY A 136 -18.40 9.62 -8.90
CA GLY A 136 -17.76 9.15 -7.68
C GLY A 136 -16.23 9.18 -7.78
N LEU A 137 -15.68 8.67 -8.89
CA LEU A 137 -14.24 8.76 -9.18
C LEU A 137 -13.80 10.19 -9.49
N ALA A 138 -14.66 10.99 -10.14
CA ALA A 138 -14.35 12.39 -10.42
C ALA A 138 -14.16 13.22 -9.14
N SER A 139 -14.79 12.85 -8.03
CA SER A 139 -14.67 13.51 -6.72
C SER A 139 -13.43 13.11 -5.91
N ILE A 140 -12.66 12.10 -6.34
CA ILE A 140 -11.49 11.61 -5.59
C ILE A 140 -10.40 12.68 -5.38
N PRO A 141 -10.03 13.51 -6.37
CA PRO A 141 -9.10 14.62 -6.17
C PRO A 141 -9.51 15.54 -5.01
N ASP A 142 -10.79 15.93 -4.93
CA ASP A 142 -11.29 16.82 -3.88
C ASP A 142 -11.24 16.15 -2.50
N GLN A 143 -11.56 14.85 -2.43
CA GLN A 143 -11.45 14.06 -1.20
C GLN A 143 -9.99 13.92 -0.75
N VAL A 144 -9.07 13.75 -1.70
CA VAL A 144 -7.63 13.70 -1.46
C VAL A 144 -7.14 15.03 -0.90
N ASP A 145 -7.49 16.15 -1.53
CA ASP A 145 -7.11 17.48 -1.07
C ASP A 145 -7.65 17.78 0.33
N THR A 146 -8.91 17.40 0.59
CA THR A 146 -9.51 17.49 1.93
C THR A 146 -8.72 16.67 2.96
N ALA A 147 -8.33 15.44 2.62
CA ALA A 147 -7.54 14.59 3.52
C ALA A 147 -6.13 15.15 3.79
N ILE A 148 -5.49 15.74 2.78
CA ILE A 148 -4.18 16.39 2.90
C ILE A 148 -4.28 17.62 3.81
N GLN A 149 -5.28 18.48 3.60
CA GLN A 149 -5.51 19.70 4.38
C GLN A 149 -6.03 19.43 5.80
N SER A 150 -6.57 18.24 6.06
CA SER A 150 -7.05 17.89 7.40
C SER A 150 -5.95 17.96 8.45
N GLY A 151 -6.26 18.53 9.62
CA GLY A 151 -5.38 18.51 10.79
C GLY A 151 -5.34 17.16 11.52
N ARG A 152 -6.02 16.13 11.00
CA ARG A 152 -6.03 14.79 11.59
C ARG A 152 -4.66 14.13 11.47
N ALA A 153 -4.31 13.31 12.46
CA ALA A 153 -3.09 12.51 12.38
C ALA A 153 -3.13 11.61 11.14
N VAL A 154 -1.97 11.42 10.51
CA VAL A 154 -1.83 10.80 9.19
C VAL A 154 -2.59 9.47 9.05
N PRO A 155 -2.49 8.50 9.99
CA PRO A 155 -3.20 7.23 9.86
C PRO A 155 -4.72 7.36 9.85
N PHE A 156 -5.27 8.33 10.59
CA PHE A 156 -6.72 8.56 10.64
C PHE A 156 -7.21 9.25 9.37
N ALA A 157 -6.52 10.28 8.90
CA ALA A 157 -6.86 10.94 7.64
C ALA A 157 -6.88 9.95 6.46
N VAL A 158 -5.91 9.03 6.43
CA VAL A 158 -5.84 7.97 5.43
C VAL A 158 -6.99 6.96 5.59
N ALA A 159 -7.29 6.51 6.81
CA ALA A 159 -8.39 5.59 7.07
C ALA A 159 -9.76 6.19 6.69
N ASP A 160 -9.97 7.47 7.02
CA ASP A 160 -11.17 8.22 6.67
C ASP A 160 -11.34 8.33 5.15
N LEU A 161 -10.27 8.65 4.43
CA LEU A 161 -10.27 8.72 2.96
C LEU A 161 -10.65 7.37 2.34
N ILE A 162 -10.02 6.28 2.77
CA ILE A 162 -10.33 4.94 2.26
C ILE A 162 -11.80 4.59 2.53
N ALA A 163 -12.29 4.92 3.73
CA ALA A 163 -13.68 4.69 4.12
C ALA A 163 -14.66 5.54 3.30
N ALA A 164 -14.32 6.80 3.01
CA ALA A 164 -15.15 7.69 2.19
C ALA A 164 -15.28 7.19 0.75
N ILE A 165 -14.16 6.89 0.09
CA ILE A 165 -14.15 6.39 -1.29
C ILE A 165 -14.89 5.04 -1.38
N SER A 166 -14.58 4.10 -0.47
CA SER A 166 -15.17 2.75 -0.52
C SER A 166 -16.65 2.73 -0.15
N ALA A 167 -17.15 3.72 0.59
CA ALA A 167 -18.57 3.83 0.92
C ALA A 167 -19.40 4.30 -0.29
N VAL A 168 -18.86 5.22 -1.08
CA VAL A 168 -19.49 5.64 -2.35
C VAL A 168 -19.34 4.55 -3.39
N ARG A 169 -18.15 3.93 -3.46
CA ARG A 169 -17.78 3.05 -4.55
C ARG A 169 -16.92 1.86 -4.08
N PRO A 170 -17.55 0.73 -3.72
CA PRO A 170 -16.83 -0.43 -3.17
C PRO A 170 -15.93 -1.14 -4.18
N ASP A 171 -16.23 -1.06 -5.48
CA ASP A 171 -15.37 -1.57 -6.56
C ASP A 171 -14.08 -0.76 -6.72
N ALA A 172 -14.06 0.50 -6.29
CA ALA A 172 -12.89 1.37 -6.33
C ALA A 172 -11.96 1.23 -5.11
N GLU A 173 -12.17 0.23 -4.24
CA GLU A 173 -11.33 -0.01 -3.04
C GLU A 173 -9.84 -0.14 -3.41
N VAL A 174 -9.52 -0.75 -4.56
CA VAL A 174 -8.14 -0.87 -5.07
C VAL A 174 -7.51 0.51 -5.27
N LEU A 175 -8.26 1.43 -5.90
CA LEU A 175 -7.82 2.79 -6.17
C LEU A 175 -7.74 3.60 -4.88
N ALA A 176 -8.71 3.43 -3.96
CA ALA A 176 -8.71 4.06 -2.65
C ALA A 176 -7.43 3.73 -1.84
N LEU A 177 -7.04 2.45 -1.80
CA LEU A 177 -5.83 2.01 -1.11
C LEU A 177 -4.55 2.55 -1.78
N GLY A 178 -4.52 2.61 -3.11
CA GLY A 178 -3.40 3.16 -3.86
C GLY A 178 -3.23 4.66 -3.67
N VAL A 179 -4.32 5.43 -3.71
CA VAL A 179 -4.33 6.88 -3.49
C VAL A 179 -4.04 7.23 -2.02
N ALA A 180 -4.45 6.37 -1.09
CA ALA A 180 -4.12 6.50 0.32
C ALA A 180 -2.60 6.51 0.59
N ASP A 181 -1.83 5.68 -0.12
CA ASP A 181 -0.36 5.69 -0.04
C ASP A 181 0.24 7.03 -0.54
N VAL A 182 -0.43 7.71 -1.49
CA VAL A 182 -0.03 9.04 -1.96
C VAL A 182 -0.33 10.10 -0.90
N VAL A 183 -1.51 10.09 -0.28
CA VAL A 183 -1.87 11.02 0.80
C VAL A 183 -0.96 10.84 2.01
N LEU A 184 -0.65 9.59 2.37
CA LEU A 184 0.33 9.26 3.41
C LEU A 184 1.67 9.94 3.12
N ALA A 185 2.18 9.77 1.89
CA ALA A 185 3.45 10.34 1.47
C ALA A 185 3.45 11.88 1.49
N GLN A 186 2.37 12.51 1.04
CA GLN A 186 2.27 13.97 1.05
C GLN A 186 2.21 14.53 2.48
N LYS A 187 1.40 13.94 3.38
CA LYS A 187 1.34 14.41 4.77
C LYS A 187 2.65 14.20 5.52
N LEU A 188 3.41 13.15 5.21
CA LEU A 188 4.74 12.88 5.78
C LEU A 188 5.89 13.59 5.03
N LYS A 189 5.57 14.34 3.97
CA LYS A 189 6.53 15.06 3.11
C LYS A 189 7.59 14.14 2.51
N TRP A 190 7.20 12.94 2.10
CA TRP A 190 8.05 12.02 1.35
C TRP A 190 8.15 12.46 -0.11
N SER A 191 9.33 12.30 -0.70
CA SER A 191 9.55 12.64 -2.12
C SER A 191 8.71 11.78 -3.06
N LYS A 192 8.55 10.49 -2.72
CA LYS A 192 7.76 9.53 -3.49
C LYS A 192 7.01 8.59 -2.54
N PRO A 193 5.76 8.24 -2.87
CA PRO A 193 4.97 7.29 -2.10
C PRO A 193 5.58 5.90 -2.09
N VAL A 194 5.13 5.11 -1.13
CA VAL A 194 5.52 3.72 -0.96
C VAL A 194 4.22 2.92 -0.89
N PRO A 195 4.00 1.93 -1.78
CA PRO A 195 2.75 1.19 -1.81
C PRO A 195 2.71 0.18 -0.64
N LEU A 196 2.22 0.62 0.52
CA LEU A 196 2.18 -0.15 1.75
C LEU A 196 0.81 -0.78 1.95
N LEU A 197 -0.25 -0.02 1.70
CA LEU A 197 -1.60 -0.39 2.07
C LEU A 197 -2.18 -1.45 1.14
N LEU A 198 -2.05 -1.23 -0.17
CA LEU A 198 -2.59 -2.15 -1.17
C LEU A 198 -1.93 -3.53 -1.08
N ALA A 199 -0.61 -3.59 -0.89
CA ALA A 199 0.12 -4.85 -0.73
C ALA A 199 -0.29 -5.64 0.53
N GLN A 200 -0.79 -4.97 1.56
CA GLN A 200 -1.19 -5.59 2.84
C GLN A 200 -2.66 -5.95 2.91
N ARG A 201 -3.49 -5.65 1.90
CA ARG A 201 -4.96 -5.80 1.95
C ARG A 201 -5.46 -7.20 2.36
N TYR A 202 -4.69 -8.25 2.04
CA TYR A 202 -4.99 -9.65 2.41
C TYR A 202 -4.11 -10.16 3.56
N GLY A 203 -3.23 -9.31 4.08
CA GLY A 203 -2.37 -9.61 5.21
C GLY A 203 -3.14 -9.66 6.55
N PRO A 204 -2.45 -10.06 7.64
CA PRO A 204 -3.05 -10.17 8.96
C PRO A 204 -3.67 -8.86 9.46
N ALA A 205 -3.10 -7.72 9.04
CA ALA A 205 -3.54 -6.37 9.41
C ALA A 205 -4.96 -5.99 8.94
N PHE A 206 -5.55 -6.72 7.99
CA PHE A 206 -6.92 -6.46 7.49
C PHE A 206 -7.92 -7.54 7.90
N ARG A 207 -7.54 -8.43 8.84
CA ARG A 207 -8.46 -9.43 9.41
C ARG A 207 -9.26 -8.81 10.54
N THR A 208 -10.54 -9.19 10.64
CA THR A 208 -11.34 -8.84 11.82
C THR A 208 -10.81 -9.58 13.04
N ILE A 209 -10.94 -8.98 14.23
CA ILE A 209 -10.48 -9.54 15.52
C ILE A 209 -11.00 -10.96 15.78
N GLY A 210 -12.16 -11.33 15.22
CA GLY A 210 -12.76 -12.66 15.35
C GLY A 210 -12.37 -13.67 14.27
N GLY A 211 -11.46 -13.34 13.35
CA GLY A 211 -11.01 -14.21 12.25
C GLY A 211 -12.08 -14.50 11.17
N ARG A 212 -13.35 -14.19 11.42
CA ARG A 212 -14.47 -14.33 10.47
C ARG A 212 -14.61 -13.05 9.65
N GLY A 213 -13.80 -12.93 8.61
CA GLY A 213 -13.94 -11.89 7.59
C GLY A 213 -12.89 -10.78 7.67
N ARG A 214 -12.95 -9.87 6.70
CA ARG A 214 -11.99 -8.77 6.52
C ARG A 214 -12.57 -7.46 7.01
N VAL A 215 -11.70 -6.59 7.51
CA VAL A 215 -12.06 -5.19 7.78
C VAL A 215 -12.53 -4.57 6.48
N ARG A 216 -13.80 -4.13 6.46
CA ARG A 216 -14.37 -3.36 5.36
C ARG A 216 -14.27 -1.88 5.70
N PRO A 217 -13.75 -1.04 4.79
CA PRO A 217 -13.75 0.39 5.00
C PRO A 217 -15.17 0.89 5.27
N GLY A 218 -15.38 1.66 6.35
CA GLY A 218 -16.68 2.23 6.71
C GLY A 218 -17.59 1.36 7.58
N GLY A 219 -17.21 0.12 7.93
CA GLY A 219 -17.95 -0.68 8.92
C GLY A 219 -17.84 -0.11 10.35
N CYS A 220 -18.62 -0.64 11.31
CA CYS A 220 -18.55 -0.24 12.73
C CYS A 220 -17.16 -0.39 13.38
N GLY A 221 -16.22 -1.09 12.73
CA GLY A 221 -14.81 -1.15 13.11
C GLY A 221 -13.94 0.02 12.60
N CYS A 222 -14.49 0.92 11.78
CA CYS A 222 -13.74 2.02 11.14
C CYS A 222 -14.19 3.42 11.60
N LYS A 223 -15.43 3.61 12.06
CA LYS A 223 -16.00 4.94 12.36
C LYS A 223 -16.21 5.26 13.84
N GLY A 224 -16.03 4.32 14.77
CA GLY A 224 -16.36 4.52 16.19
C GLY A 224 -15.58 3.68 17.20
N ARG A 225 -14.48 3.08 16.77
CA ARG A 225 -13.53 2.34 17.61
C ARG A 225 -12.18 2.67 17.04
N GLY A 226 -11.28 3.26 17.81
CA GLY A 226 -9.90 3.40 17.33
C GLY A 226 -9.24 2.02 17.24
N PRO A 227 -7.91 1.94 17.08
CA PRO A 227 -7.15 0.83 16.47
C PRO A 227 -7.29 -0.54 17.16
N ARG A 228 -8.47 -1.13 17.01
CA ARG A 228 -8.79 -2.55 17.18
C ARG A 228 -8.62 -3.32 15.87
N ALA A 229 -8.36 -2.63 14.75
CA ALA A 229 -8.33 -3.23 13.42
C ALA A 229 -6.98 -3.84 13.01
N LEU A 230 -5.92 -3.71 13.81
CA LEU A 230 -4.57 -4.17 13.44
C LEU A 230 -3.96 -5.08 14.52
N ALA A 231 -4.65 -6.17 14.87
CA ALA A 231 -4.08 -7.15 15.80
C ALA A 231 -4.44 -8.59 15.40
N VAL A 232 -3.39 -9.38 15.17
CA VAL A 232 -3.29 -10.84 15.34
C VAL A 232 -3.72 -11.74 14.14
N ARG A 233 -2.75 -12.39 13.47
CA ARG A 233 -2.18 -13.71 13.87
C ARG A 233 -1.07 -14.17 12.91
N ARG A 234 0.00 -14.72 13.49
CA ARG A 234 1.23 -15.29 12.88
C ARG A 234 0.98 -16.47 11.94
N VAL A 235 1.93 -16.69 11.01
CA VAL A 235 2.67 -17.97 10.90
C VAL A 235 4.10 -17.67 11.34
#